data_AF-A0A936CLU3-F1
#
_entry.id   AF-A0A936CLU3-F1
#
_cell.length_a   1.000
_cell.length_b   1.000
_cell.length_c   1.000
_cell.angle_alpha   90.00
_cell.angle_beta   90.00
_cell.angle_gamma   90.00
#
_symmetry.space_group_name_H-M   'P 1'
#
loop_
_entity.id
_entity.type
_entity.pdbx_description
1 polymer ?
#
loop_
_entity_poly.entity_id
_entity_poly.type
_entity_poly.pdbx_seq_one_letter_code
_entity_poly.pdbx_strand_id
1 'polypeptide(L)' 'MKIKLLYFFFPVLSLWSYVALAQVKVFQSNNVGVGTATNYPAAKLEVHSENKGFLKPRMSTSQREAIQNKVPGLEVYGY' A
#
# COMPACT_ATOMS: atom_id res chain seq x y z
N MET A 1 -40.93 -19.82 0.54
CA MET A 1 -39.61 -20.31 0.99
C MET A 1 -38.47 -19.92 0.03
N LYS A 2 -38.38 -18.66 -0.43
CA LYS A 2 -37.39 -18.23 -1.46
C LYS A 2 -36.51 -17.02 -1.07
N ILE A 3 -36.75 -16.38 0.08
CA ILE A 3 -36.04 -15.16 0.51
C ILE A 3 -34.85 -15.45 1.45
N LYS A 4 -34.84 -16.58 2.18
CA LYS A 4 -33.74 -16.93 3.10
C LYS A 4 -32.43 -17.30 2.39
N LEU A 5 -32.48 -17.72 1.12
CA LEU A 5 -31.28 -18.05 0.33
C LEU A 5 -30.48 -16.81 -0.09
N LEU A 6 -31.14 -15.65 -0.23
CA LEU A 6 -30.52 -14.38 -0.63
C LEU A 6 -29.62 -13.79 0.48
N TYR A 7 -29.97 -14.02 1.75
CA TYR A 7 -29.16 -13.63 2.91
C TYR A 7 -27.98 -14.56 3.16
N PHE A 8 -28.00 -15.78 2.60
CA PHE A 8 -26.93 -16.76 2.74
C PHE A 8 -25.70 -16.40 1.89
N PHE A 9 -25.89 -15.68 0.78
CA PHE A 9 -24.82 -15.22 -0.12
C PHE A 9 -24.35 -13.77 0.15
N PHE A 10 -25.13 -12.99 0.91
CA PHE A 10 -24.85 -11.58 1.20
C PHE A 10 -23.50 -11.31 1.92
N PRO A 11 -22.98 -12.17 2.82
CA PRO A 11 -21.66 -11.92 3.42
C PRO A 11 -20.48 -12.32 2.52
N VAL A 12 -20.66 -13.27 1.58
CA VAL A 12 -19.56 -13.76 0.72
C VAL A 12 -19.31 -12.81 -0.45
N LEU A 13 -20.35 -12.13 -0.95
CA LEU A 13 -20.22 -11.14 -2.02
C LEU A 13 -19.63 -9.80 -1.54
N SER A 14 -19.89 -9.40 -0.29
CA SER A 14 -19.38 -8.14 0.29
C SER A 14 -17.90 -8.22 0.68
N LEU A 15 -17.36 -9.41 0.96
CA LEU A 15 -15.93 -9.63 1.21
C LEU A 15 -15.08 -9.51 -0.07
N TRP A 16 -15.68 -9.69 -1.26
CA TRP A 16 -14.97 -9.55 -2.54
C TRP A 16 -14.93 -8.10 -3.05
N SER A 17 -15.82 -7.23 -2.55
CA SER A 17 -15.95 -5.84 -3.03
C SER A 17 -15.02 -4.82 -2.37
N TYR A 18 -14.31 -5.15 -1.29
CA TYR A 18 -13.46 -4.16 -0.58
C TYR A 18 -12.05 -3.98 -1.16
N VAL A 19 -11.64 -4.77 -2.15
CA VAL A 19 -10.28 -4.68 -2.73
C VAL A 19 -10.20 -3.70 -3.93
N ALA A 20 -11.35 -3.22 -4.43
CA ALA A 20 -11.38 -2.37 -5.63
C ALA A 20 -11.07 -0.88 -5.37
N LEU A 21 -11.06 -0.42 -4.11
CA LEU A 21 -10.84 1.00 -3.75
C LEU A 21 -9.77 1.18 -2.65
N ALA A 22 -8.94 0.16 -2.40
CA ALA A 22 -7.91 0.27 -1.39
C ALA A 22 -6.84 1.27 -1.83
N GLN A 23 -6.61 2.32 -1.03
CA GLN A 23 -5.54 3.30 -1.26
C GLN A 23 -4.15 2.64 -1.28
N VAL A 24 -4.00 1.52 -0.56
CA VAL A 24 -2.80 0.68 -0.51
C VAL A 24 -3.18 -0.78 -0.78
N LYS A 25 -2.50 -1.42 -1.73
CA LYS A 25 -2.72 -2.81 -2.15
C LYS A 25 -1.44 -3.62 -2.01
N VAL A 26 -1.53 -4.78 -1.37
CA VAL A 26 -0.46 -5.79 -1.36
C VAL A 26 -0.82 -6.88 -2.39
N PHE A 27 0.06 -7.10 -3.35
CA PHE A 27 -0.12 -8.10 -4.40
C PHE A 27 0.43 -9.46 -3.95
N GLN A 28 -0.08 -10.55 -4.54
CA GLN A 28 0.37 -11.94 -4.28
C GLN A 28 1.88 -12.14 -4.52
N SER A 29 2.51 -11.31 -5.35
CA SER A 29 3.95 -11.31 -5.61
C SER A 29 4.79 -10.57 -4.57
N ASN A 30 4.18 -10.18 -3.44
CA ASN A 30 4.78 -9.37 -2.38
C ASN A 30 5.23 -7.98 -2.87
N ASN A 31 4.47 -7.38 -3.79
CA ASN A 31 4.64 -6.00 -4.22
C ASN A 31 3.60 -5.14 -3.49
N VAL A 32 3.92 -3.87 -3.23
CA VAL A 32 3.01 -2.90 -2.63
C VAL A 32 2.71 -1.81 -3.64
N GLY A 33 1.43 -1.55 -3.90
CA GLY A 33 0.97 -0.44 -4.73
C GLY A 33 0.17 0.56 -3.91
N VAL A 34 0.39 1.84 -4.12
CA VAL A 34 -0.37 2.95 -3.52
C VAL A 34 -0.95 3.78 -4.65
N GLY A 35 -2.28 3.94 -4.68
CA GLY A 35 -2.96 4.67 -5.76
C GLY A 35 -2.96 3.97 -7.13
N THR A 36 -2.64 2.67 -7.18
CA THR A 36 -2.63 1.85 -8.40
C THR A 36 -3.37 0.52 -8.18
N ALA A 37 -4.14 0.08 -9.18
CA ALA A 37 -4.85 -1.21 -9.14
C ALA A 37 -4.02 -2.36 -9.73
N THR A 38 -3.05 -2.01 -10.59
CA THR A 38 -2.22 -2.94 -11.36
C THR A 38 -0.83 -3.05 -10.75
N ASN A 39 -0.28 -4.25 -10.75
CA ASN A 39 1.09 -4.48 -10.29
C ASN A 39 2.06 -4.12 -11.42
N TYR A 40 2.99 -3.19 -11.19
CA TYR A 40 4.12 -3.03 -12.08
C TYR A 40 5.22 -4.08 -11.76
N PRO A 41 5.51 -5.04 -12.66
CA PRO A 41 6.32 -6.22 -12.31
C PRO A 41 7.74 -5.92 -11.81
N ALA A 42 8.34 -4.81 -12.27
CA ALA A 42 9.69 -4.42 -11.88
C ALA A 42 9.77 -3.65 -10.55
N ALA A 43 8.64 -3.20 -9.98
CA ALA A 43 8.60 -2.34 -8.80
C ALA A 43 8.09 -3.11 -7.57
N LYS A 44 8.90 -3.22 -6.51
CA LYS A 44 8.44 -3.78 -5.23
C LYS A 44 7.54 -2.81 -4.45
N LEU A 45 7.69 -1.51 -4.67
CA LEU A 45 6.80 -0.45 -4.20
C LEU A 45 6.48 0.49 -5.37
N GLU A 46 5.20 0.72 -5.64
CA GLU A 46 4.71 1.71 -6.60
C GLU A 46 3.82 2.73 -5.87
N VAL A 47 4.07 4.01 -6.08
CA VAL A 47 3.19 5.10 -5.62
C VAL A 47 2.76 5.89 -6.84
N HIS A 48 1.50 5.71 -7.24
CA HIS A 48 0.91 6.40 -8.37
C HIS A 48 0.07 7.59 -7.90
N SER A 49 0.35 8.77 -8.43
CA SER A 49 -0.41 9.98 -8.14
C SER A 49 -0.21 11.01 -9.25
N GLU A 50 -1.28 11.68 -9.67
CA GLU A 50 -1.23 12.75 -10.68
C GLU A 50 -0.94 14.13 -10.06
N ASN A 51 -1.23 14.32 -8.77
CA ASN A 51 -1.22 15.65 -8.13
C ASN A 51 -0.58 15.70 -6.72
N LYS A 52 0.18 14.67 -6.32
CA LYS A 52 0.90 14.55 -5.04
C LYS A 52 2.30 13.99 -5.27
N GLY A 53 3.22 14.31 -4.37
CA GLY A 53 4.57 13.75 -4.34
C GLY A 53 4.76 12.68 -3.26
N PHE A 54 5.93 12.04 -3.26
CA PHE A 54 6.31 11.08 -2.22
C PHE A 54 7.02 11.80 -1.07
N LEU A 55 6.39 11.79 0.12
CA LEU A 55 7.02 12.30 1.33
C LEU A 55 7.78 11.18 2.04
N LYS A 56 9.09 11.09 1.79
CA LYS A 56 9.97 10.18 2.51
C LYS A 56 10.09 10.53 4.01
N PRO A 57 10.55 9.60 4.87
CA PRO A 57 10.70 9.86 6.30
C PRO A 57 11.52 11.12 6.58
N ARG A 58 10.98 12.00 7.44
CA ARG A 58 11.63 13.24 7.87
C ARG A 58 12.17 13.08 9.27
N MET A 59 13.45 13.39 9.46
CA MET A 59 14.18 13.13 10.71
C MET A 59 15.07 14.31 11.09
N SER A 60 15.21 14.57 12.40
CA SER A 60 16.28 15.41 12.93
C SER A 60 17.66 14.75 12.69
N THR A 61 18.73 15.52 12.89
CA THR A 61 20.10 15.00 12.84
C THR A 61 20.31 13.84 13.81
N SER A 62 19.87 13.99 15.07
CA SER A 62 20.01 12.95 16.10
C SER A 62 19.25 11.66 15.74
N GLN A 63 18.04 11.78 15.18
CA GLN A 63 17.26 10.62 14.73
C GLN A 63 17.92 9.91 13.55
N ARG A 64 18.48 10.68 12.60
CA ARG A 64 19.19 10.11 11.45
C ARG A 64 20.46 9.39 11.90
N GLU A 65 21.22 9.97 12.83
CA GLU A 65 22.45 9.37 13.38
C GLU A 65 22.16 8.11 14.19
N ALA A 66 21.01 8.07 14.90
CA ALA A 66 20.59 6.90 15.66
C ALA A 66 20.22 5.67 14.81
N ILE A 67 20.08 5.80 13.48
CA ILE A 67 19.85 4.64 12.60
C ILE A 67 21.10 3.76 12.56
N GLN A 68 21.01 2.59 13.20
CA GLN A 68 22.03 1.54 13.16
C GLN A 68 22.00 0.79 11.81
N ASN A 69 23.14 0.22 11.40
CA ASN A 69 23.26 -0.65 10.22
C ASN A 69 22.70 -0.03 8.92
N LYS A 70 23.10 1.20 8.60
CA LYS A 70 22.66 1.90 7.38
C LYS A 70 22.99 1.07 6.14
N VAL A 71 21.99 0.85 5.29
CA VAL A 71 22.15 0.17 4.00
C VAL A 71 22.31 1.19 2.87
N PRO A 72 23.06 0.86 1.80
CA PRO A 72 23.09 1.67 0.59
C PRO A 72 21.67 1.89 0.03
N GLY A 73 21.37 3.12 -0.39
CA GLY A 73 20.05 3.48 -0.93
C GLY A 73 18.99 3.80 0.13
N LEU A 74 19.31 3.81 1.42
CA LEU A 74 18.39 4.30 2.46
C LEU A 74 18.16 5.82 2.29
N GLU A 75 16.92 6.20 2.01
CA GLU A 75 16.53 7.59 1.83
C GLU A 75 15.76 8.15 3.03
N VAL A 76 16.25 9.28 3.54
CA VAL A 76 15.56 10.10 4.54
C VAL A 76 15.72 11.58 4.18
N TYR A 77 14.85 12.44 4.70
CA TYR A 77 14.99 13.90 4.61
C TYR A 77 15.38 14.48 5.98
N GLY A 78 16.30 15.43 5.96
CA GLY A 78 16.69 16.19 7.13
C GLY A 78 16.07 17.56 7.17
N TYR A 79 15.65 17.96 8.37
CA TYR A 79 15.39 19.37 8.67
C TYR A 79 16.69 20.10 8.98
#